data_AF-A0A3M1P291-F1
#
_entry.id   AF-A0A3M1P291-F1
#
_cell.length_a   1.000
_cell.length_b   1.000
_cell.length_c   1.000
_cell.angle_alpha   90.00
_cell.angle_beta   90.00
_cell.angle_gamma   90.00
#
_symmetry.space_group_name_H-M   'P 1'
#
loop_
_entity.id
_entity.type
_entity.pdbx_description
1 polymer ?
#
loop_
_entity_poly.entity_id
_entity_poly.type
_entity_poly.pdbx_seq_one_letter_code
_entity_poly.pdbx_strand_id
1 'polypeptide(L)'
;MKKRLRIHIQGAVQGVGFRPFVYRLAAEYHFTGWVINNSQGVLIEAEGDTEALQNFLLRLEKEKPPRAAIYSLEHSLLDPVGYEQFEIRHSESSGEKSVLVLPDIATCDECLAEIFDPSNRRYRYPFTNCTNCGPRYTIIEALPYDRPNTTMKHFTMCPECLREYEDPADRRFHAQPNACPVCGPQLELWDTQGNPTAQKDEALQLTAQKILQGEIVAVKGLGGFHLVCDATNEEAVQQLRHRKRREEKPFAVMFPNLKMLKDYCLISPLEERLLRSPECPIVLLKRQPGTDIANNVAPGNPYLGAFLPYTPLHHLLLAEIGRPVVATSGNLSDEPICIDEHEALERLRGIADWFLVHNRPILRHADDSIARI
;
A
#
# COMPACT_ATOMS: atom_id res chain seq x y z
N MET A 1 -26.17 33.92 13.21
CA MET A 1 -25.22 34.28 14.30
C MET A 1 -24.03 33.37 14.15
N LYS A 2 -22.81 33.91 14.15
CA LYS A 2 -21.62 33.09 14.06
C LYS A 2 -21.46 32.25 15.33
N LYS A 3 -21.18 30.96 15.14
CA LYS A 3 -20.85 30.02 16.21
C LYS A 3 -19.56 29.31 15.85
N ARG A 4 -18.94 28.69 16.84
CA ARG A 4 -17.79 27.81 16.67
C ARG A 4 -18.24 26.39 16.90
N LEU A 5 -18.05 25.54 15.92
CA LEU A 5 -18.28 24.11 16.03
C LEU A 5 -16.96 23.43 16.36
N ARG A 6 -16.93 22.71 17.48
CA ARG A 6 -15.82 21.83 17.85
C ARG A 6 -16.25 20.38 17.68
N ILE A 7 -15.52 19.61 16.88
CA ILE A 7 -15.83 18.22 16.54
C ILE A 7 -14.66 17.32 16.95
N HIS A 8 -14.96 16.25 17.65
CA HIS A 8 -14.03 15.18 17.95
C HIS A 8 -14.47 13.89 17.25
N ILE A 9 -13.59 13.37 16.39
CA ILE A 9 -13.87 12.20 15.54
C ILE A 9 -12.92 11.09 15.93
N GLN A 10 -13.47 9.94 16.29
CA GLN A 10 -12.72 8.72 16.60
C GLN A 10 -13.04 7.63 15.57
N GLY A 11 -12.03 6.84 15.22
CA GLY A 11 -12.14 5.74 14.26
C GLY A 11 -10.91 5.61 13.37
N ALA A 12 -11.08 4.95 12.24
CA ALA A 12 -10.08 4.78 11.19
C ALA A 12 -10.03 6.04 10.30
N VAL A 13 -9.62 7.17 10.88
CA VAL A 13 -9.69 8.51 10.25
C VAL A 13 -8.32 9.17 10.04
N GLN A 14 -7.22 8.55 10.49
CA GLN A 14 -5.87 9.04 10.26
C GLN A 14 -5.19 8.26 9.13
N GLY A 15 -4.55 8.96 8.19
CA GLY A 15 -3.88 8.34 7.04
C GLY A 15 -4.79 8.01 5.85
N VAL A 16 -6.06 8.42 5.89
CA VAL A 16 -7.04 8.30 4.80
C VAL A 16 -7.30 9.60 4.04
N GLY A 17 -6.46 10.63 4.20
CA GLY A 17 -6.72 11.94 3.61
C GLY A 17 -7.85 12.72 4.28
N PHE A 18 -8.18 12.43 5.55
CA PHE A 18 -9.27 13.09 6.27
C PHE A 18 -9.02 14.59 6.49
N ARG A 19 -7.79 14.98 6.88
CA ARG A 19 -7.40 16.40 7.04
C ARG A 19 -7.58 17.20 5.74
N PRO A 20 -7.05 16.75 4.57
CA PRO A 20 -7.39 17.29 3.26
C PRO A 20 -8.88 17.44 2.98
N PHE A 21 -9.66 16.39 3.26
CA PHE A 21 -11.10 16.40 3.03
C PHE A 21 -11.79 17.49 3.87
N VAL A 22 -11.48 17.56 5.17
CA VAL A 22 -12.02 18.57 6.09
C VAL A 22 -11.63 19.98 5.64
N TYR A 23 -10.37 20.19 5.23
CA TYR A 23 -9.90 21.47 4.74
C TYR A 23 -10.66 21.93 3.48
N ARG A 24 -10.81 21.05 2.49
CA ARG A 24 -11.57 21.37 1.27
C ARG A 24 -13.03 21.68 1.57
N LEU A 25 -13.66 20.86 2.41
CA LEU A 25 -15.05 21.05 2.81
C LEU A 25 -15.22 22.38 3.56
N ALA A 26 -14.29 22.73 4.46
CA ALA A 26 -14.32 24.00 5.18
C ALA A 26 -14.13 25.20 4.24
N ALA A 27 -13.27 25.06 3.23
CA ALA A 27 -13.03 26.10 2.22
C ALA A 27 -14.28 26.36 1.34
N GLU A 28 -15.03 25.31 0.97
CA GLU A 28 -16.30 25.45 0.23
C GLU A 28 -17.35 26.27 0.99
N TYR A 29 -17.38 26.16 2.32
CA TYR A 29 -18.26 26.95 3.18
C TYR A 29 -17.68 28.30 3.61
N HIS A 30 -16.45 28.61 3.19
CA HIS A 30 -15.69 29.78 3.64
C HIS A 30 -15.58 29.89 5.18
N PHE A 31 -15.45 28.75 5.87
CA PHE A 31 -15.22 28.74 7.30
C PHE A 31 -13.78 29.12 7.65
N THR A 32 -13.62 29.59 8.88
CA THR A 32 -12.30 29.79 9.50
C THR A 32 -12.14 28.84 10.68
N GLY A 33 -10.92 28.42 11.01
CA GLY A 33 -10.69 27.39 12.01
C GLY A 33 -9.50 26.50 11.72
N TRP A 34 -9.59 25.23 12.11
CA TRP A 34 -8.49 24.30 11.91
C TRP A 34 -8.91 22.83 12.04
N VAL A 35 -8.06 21.96 11.51
CA VAL A 35 -8.11 20.52 11.73
C VAL A 35 -6.75 19.99 12.15
N ILE A 36 -6.73 19.03 13.10
CA ILE A 36 -5.52 18.43 13.66
C ILE A 36 -5.70 16.93 13.86
N ASN A 37 -4.63 16.16 13.72
CA ASN A 37 -4.59 14.79 14.23
C ASN A 37 -4.05 14.79 15.66
N ASN A 38 -4.62 13.98 16.54
CA ASN A 38 -4.08 13.75 17.88
C ASN A 38 -4.02 12.25 18.21
N SER A 39 -3.69 11.88 19.45
CA SER A 39 -3.61 10.48 19.88
C SER A 39 -4.96 9.75 19.96
N GLN A 40 -6.09 10.46 19.83
CA GLN A 40 -7.45 9.93 19.96
C GLN A 40 -8.25 9.92 18.64
N GLY A 41 -7.82 10.70 17.64
CA GLY A 41 -8.45 10.73 16.32
C GLY A 41 -8.18 12.04 15.59
N VAL A 42 -9.25 12.70 15.14
CA VAL A 42 -9.21 14.00 14.46
C VAL A 42 -10.03 15.00 15.26
N LEU A 43 -9.46 16.18 15.51
CA LEU A 43 -10.14 17.30 16.14
C LEU A 43 -10.28 18.44 15.13
N ILE A 44 -11.48 19.02 15.07
CA ILE A 44 -11.83 20.08 14.13
C ILE A 44 -12.44 21.22 14.93
N GLU A 45 -12.02 22.45 14.64
CA GLU A 45 -12.77 23.66 14.99
C GLU A 45 -13.10 24.43 13.72
N ALA A 46 -14.37 24.83 13.56
CA ALA A 46 -14.83 25.63 12.43
C ALA A 46 -15.76 26.74 12.92
N GLU A 47 -15.58 27.95 12.40
CA GLU A 47 -16.41 29.11 12.68
C GLU A 47 -17.21 29.50 11.44
N GLY A 48 -18.50 29.73 11.64
CA GLY A 48 -19.42 30.05 10.56
C GLY A 48 -20.85 30.26 11.06
N ASP A 49 -21.77 30.43 10.13
CA ASP A 49 -23.19 30.47 10.44
C ASP A 49 -23.70 29.11 10.90
N THR A 50 -24.56 29.09 11.93
CA THR A 50 -25.06 27.86 12.56
C THR A 50 -25.63 26.85 11.56
N GLU A 51 -26.40 27.30 10.57
CA GLU A 51 -27.00 26.44 9.54
C GLU A 51 -25.94 25.82 8.63
N ALA A 52 -24.93 26.59 8.24
CA ALA A 52 -23.80 26.10 7.46
C ALA A 52 -22.99 25.06 8.27
N LEU A 53 -22.77 25.29 9.56
CA LEU A 53 -22.07 24.35 10.45
C LEU A 53 -22.84 23.03 10.63
N GLN A 54 -24.16 23.07 10.67
CA GLN A 54 -24.98 21.85 10.69
C GLN A 54 -24.88 21.07 9.38
N ASN A 55 -24.92 21.76 8.24
CA ASN A 55 -24.73 21.12 6.93
C ASN A 55 -23.32 20.52 6.78
N PHE A 56 -22.31 21.18 7.34
CA PHE A 56 -20.94 20.68 7.38
C PHE A 56 -20.82 19.35 8.12
N LEU A 57 -21.49 19.18 9.27
CA LEU A 57 -21.53 17.92 10.00
C LEU A 57 -22.14 16.78 9.17
N LEU A 58 -23.26 17.05 8.49
CA LEU A 58 -23.95 16.07 7.64
C LEU A 58 -23.07 15.64 6.47
N ARG A 59 -22.41 16.59 5.80
CA ARG A 59 -21.49 16.30 4.69
C ARG A 59 -20.24 15.58 5.16
N LEU A 60 -19.74 15.90 6.36
CA LEU A 60 -18.57 15.23 6.90
C LEU A 60 -18.80 13.72 7.07
N GLU A 61 -19.99 13.29 7.50
CA GLU A 61 -20.34 11.87 7.62
C GLU A 61 -20.60 11.21 6.25
N LYS A 62 -21.32 11.92 5.36
CA LYS A 62 -21.77 11.40 4.06
C LYS A 62 -20.66 11.34 3.01
N GLU A 63 -19.80 12.35 2.96
CA GLU A 63 -18.77 12.57 1.93
C GLU A 63 -17.36 12.22 2.42
N LYS A 64 -17.22 11.65 3.62
CA LYS A 64 -15.94 11.21 4.17
C LYS A 64 -15.14 10.39 3.14
N PRO A 65 -13.79 10.42 3.22
CA PRO A 65 -12.95 9.63 2.33
C PRO A 65 -13.41 8.16 2.27
N PRO A 66 -13.34 7.48 1.11
CA PRO A 66 -13.89 6.13 0.94
C PRO A 66 -13.33 5.08 1.91
N ARG A 67 -12.14 5.31 2.44
CA ARG A 67 -11.43 4.43 3.37
C ARG A 67 -11.57 4.86 4.83
N ALA A 68 -12.21 6.00 5.10
CA ALA A 68 -12.44 6.49 6.44
C ALA A 68 -13.63 5.77 7.07
N ALA A 69 -13.44 5.28 8.29
CA ALA A 69 -14.52 4.77 9.12
C ALA A 69 -14.60 5.59 10.42
N ILE A 70 -15.73 6.28 10.60
CA ILE A 70 -16.03 7.06 11.80
C ILE A 70 -16.80 6.15 12.75
N TYR A 71 -16.31 5.98 13.97
CA TYR A 71 -16.94 5.15 15.01
C TYR A 71 -17.63 6.01 16.06
N SER A 72 -17.05 7.16 16.39
CA SER A 72 -17.65 8.17 17.24
C SER A 72 -17.44 9.55 16.62
N LEU A 73 -18.48 10.38 16.68
CA LEU A 73 -18.44 11.79 16.31
C LEU A 73 -19.16 12.57 17.40
N GLU A 74 -18.38 13.26 18.23
CA GLU A 74 -18.87 14.16 19.25
C GLU A 74 -18.70 15.59 18.77
N HIS A 75 -19.70 16.44 18.97
CA HIS A 75 -19.60 17.83 18.60
C HIS A 75 -20.24 18.75 19.62
N SER A 76 -19.74 19.99 19.69
CA SER A 76 -20.27 21.03 20.55
C SER A 76 -20.28 22.37 19.83
N LEU A 77 -21.34 23.15 20.03
CA LEU A 77 -21.43 24.53 19.58
C LEU A 77 -20.97 25.45 20.71
N LEU A 78 -19.95 26.24 20.42
CA LEU A 78 -19.28 27.16 21.31
C LEU A 78 -19.36 28.57 20.76
N ASP A 79 -18.95 29.54 21.57
CA ASP A 79 -18.81 30.91 21.11
C ASP A 79 -17.58 31.06 20.19
N PRO A 80 -17.68 31.94 19.18
CA PRO A 80 -16.59 32.20 18.24
C PRO A 80 -15.40 32.85 18.96
N VAL A 81 -14.21 32.43 18.56
CA VAL A 81 -12.91 32.95 18.95
C VAL A 81 -12.43 34.01 17.95
N GLY A 82 -12.87 33.93 16.69
CA GLY A 82 -12.52 34.89 15.64
C GLY A 82 -11.32 34.45 14.81
N TYR A 83 -11.32 33.21 14.32
CA TYR A 83 -10.25 32.72 13.45
C TYR A 83 -10.23 33.48 12.11
N GLU A 84 -9.04 33.75 11.59
CA GLU A 84 -8.85 34.48 10.32
C GLU A 84 -8.95 33.59 9.08
N GLN A 85 -8.45 32.35 9.18
CA GLN A 85 -8.43 31.38 8.08
C GLN A 85 -8.63 29.96 8.61
N PHE A 86 -8.86 29.00 7.71
CA PHE A 86 -8.92 27.58 8.05
C PHE A 86 -7.57 26.91 7.75
N GLU A 87 -7.02 26.16 8.71
CA GLU A 87 -5.67 25.58 8.58
C GLU A 87 -5.61 24.09 8.94
N ILE A 88 -4.72 23.34 8.29
CA ILE A 88 -4.32 22.03 8.79
C ILE A 88 -3.14 22.22 9.75
N ARG A 89 -3.38 22.05 11.05
CA ARG A 89 -2.36 22.24 12.08
C ARG A 89 -1.47 21.01 12.25
N HIS A 90 -0.27 21.25 12.76
CA HIS A 90 0.65 20.19 13.17
C HIS A 90 0.04 19.33 14.28
N SER A 91 0.24 18.03 14.19
CA SER A 91 -0.41 17.08 15.08
C SER A 91 0.09 17.18 16.52
N GLU A 92 -0.81 16.97 17.49
CA GLU A 92 -0.52 17.00 18.93
C GLU A 92 -0.40 15.58 19.51
N SER A 93 0.59 15.35 20.38
CA SER A 93 0.87 14.02 20.94
C SER A 93 0.23 13.76 22.32
N SER A 94 -0.65 14.63 22.82
CA SER A 94 -1.22 14.51 24.17
C SER A 94 -2.38 13.49 24.24
N GLY A 95 -2.35 12.61 25.24
CA GLY A 95 -3.47 11.71 25.61
C GLY A 95 -3.17 10.21 25.51
N GLU A 96 -4.06 9.38 26.07
CA GLU A 96 -4.04 7.92 25.89
C GLU A 96 -4.27 7.55 24.42
N LYS A 97 -3.52 6.57 23.92
CA LYS A 97 -3.55 6.13 22.51
C LYS A 97 -4.75 5.20 22.29
N SER A 98 -5.78 5.68 21.60
CA SER A 98 -6.99 4.89 21.28
C SER A 98 -7.29 4.81 19.77
N VAL A 99 -6.34 5.20 18.91
CA VAL A 99 -6.56 5.30 17.47
C VAL A 99 -6.29 3.98 16.76
N LEU A 100 -7.21 3.62 15.87
CA LEU A 100 -7.07 2.49 14.97
C LEU A 100 -6.08 2.82 13.85
N VAL A 101 -5.06 1.98 13.73
CA VAL A 101 -4.11 2.06 12.62
C VAL A 101 -4.77 1.44 11.39
N LEU A 102 -4.77 2.18 10.28
CA LEU A 102 -5.30 1.67 9.02
C LEU A 102 -4.45 0.52 8.48
N PRO A 103 -5.10 -0.47 7.82
CA PRO A 103 -4.37 -1.44 7.03
C PRO A 103 -3.66 -0.75 5.86
N ASP A 104 -2.67 -1.44 5.31
CA ASP A 104 -2.09 -1.07 4.03
C ASP A 104 -3.09 -1.24 2.89
N ILE A 105 -2.96 -0.42 1.85
CA ILE A 105 -3.97 -0.31 0.78
C ILE A 105 -3.28 -0.47 -0.57
N ALA A 106 -3.84 -1.33 -1.42
CA ALA A 106 -3.39 -1.52 -2.80
C ALA A 106 -3.40 -0.22 -3.61
N THR A 107 -2.53 -0.15 -4.61
CA THR A 107 -2.37 1.01 -5.50
C THR A 107 -3.71 1.37 -6.16
N CYS A 108 -4.13 2.63 -6.06
CA CYS A 108 -5.37 3.08 -6.73
C CYS A 108 -5.17 3.26 -8.25
N ASP A 109 -6.26 3.20 -9.00
CA ASP A 109 -6.25 3.29 -10.48
C ASP A 109 -5.53 4.55 -11.01
N GLU A 110 -5.68 5.69 -10.34
CA GLU A 110 -4.99 6.93 -10.73
C GLU A 110 -3.47 6.82 -10.56
N CYS A 111 -3.00 6.29 -9.43
CA CYS A 111 -1.57 6.05 -9.19
C CYS A 111 -1.03 5.02 -10.18
N LEU A 112 -1.83 4.00 -10.50
CA LEU A 112 -1.49 2.98 -11.48
C LEU A 112 -1.34 3.59 -12.89
N ALA A 113 -2.24 4.49 -13.29
CA ALA A 113 -2.14 5.19 -14.57
C ALA A 113 -0.85 6.02 -14.66
N GLU A 114 -0.49 6.74 -13.60
CA GLU A 114 0.72 7.59 -13.59
C GLU A 114 2.02 6.81 -13.75
N ILE A 115 2.16 5.62 -13.16
CA ILE A 115 3.42 4.84 -13.29
C ILE A 115 3.58 4.23 -14.68
N PHE A 116 2.50 4.14 -15.45
CA PHE A 116 2.53 3.65 -16.84
C PHE A 116 2.47 4.78 -17.87
N ASP A 117 2.31 6.04 -17.45
CA ASP A 117 2.29 7.21 -18.33
C ASP A 117 3.71 7.78 -18.53
N PRO A 118 4.30 7.70 -19.75
CA PRO A 118 5.65 8.21 -20.03
C PRO A 118 5.81 9.72 -19.85
N SER A 119 4.70 10.48 -19.87
CA SER A 119 4.73 11.92 -19.65
C SER A 119 4.71 12.30 -18.17
N ASN A 120 4.40 11.35 -17.28
CA ASN A 120 4.32 11.60 -15.86
C ASN A 120 5.71 11.56 -15.21
N ARG A 121 5.96 12.49 -14.27
CA ARG A 121 7.23 12.53 -13.51
C ARG A 121 7.49 11.29 -12.64
N ARG A 122 6.46 10.47 -12.40
CA ARG A 122 6.52 9.19 -11.67
C ARG A 122 6.41 7.99 -12.59
N TYR A 123 6.62 8.16 -13.90
CA TYR A 123 6.72 7.06 -14.84
C TYR A 123 7.70 6.01 -14.32
N ARG A 124 7.24 4.75 -14.26
CA ARG A 124 7.96 3.58 -13.76
C ARG A 124 8.49 3.69 -12.33
N TYR A 125 7.90 4.57 -11.50
CA TYR A 125 8.33 4.74 -10.12
C TYR A 125 7.64 3.72 -9.16
N PRO A 126 8.39 2.79 -8.53
CA PRO A 126 7.83 1.63 -7.83
C PRO A 126 7.24 1.95 -6.43
N PHE A 127 7.35 3.20 -5.97
CA PHE A 127 6.84 3.62 -4.65
C PHE A 127 5.78 4.72 -4.74
N THR A 128 5.16 4.92 -5.90
CA THR A 128 4.07 5.91 -6.03
C THR A 128 2.94 5.58 -5.05
N ASN A 129 2.36 6.62 -4.46
CA ASN A 129 1.15 6.52 -3.65
C ASN A 129 0.47 7.90 -3.59
N CYS A 130 -0.75 7.91 -3.05
CA CYS A 130 -1.49 9.12 -2.71
C CYS A 130 -2.17 8.95 -1.34
N THR A 131 -3.01 9.91 -0.96
CA THR A 131 -3.79 9.84 0.29
C THR A 131 -4.73 8.61 0.36
N ASN A 132 -5.15 8.09 -0.79
CA ASN A 132 -6.12 7.00 -0.91
C ASN A 132 -5.51 5.58 -1.00
N CYS A 133 -4.19 5.45 -1.15
CA CYS A 133 -3.52 4.15 -1.33
C CYS A 133 -2.10 4.09 -0.74
N GLY A 134 -1.47 2.92 -0.82
CA GLY A 134 -0.09 2.68 -0.41
C GLY A 134 0.04 2.23 1.05
N PRO A 135 1.30 2.17 1.54
CA PRO A 135 1.58 1.65 2.88
C PRO A 135 1.04 2.54 3.99
N ARG A 136 0.60 1.91 5.08
CA ARG A 136 0.12 2.49 6.33
C ARG A 136 0.70 1.67 7.49
N TYR A 137 0.02 0.61 7.93
CA TYR A 137 0.41 -0.20 9.08
C TYR A 137 1.88 -0.65 9.06
N THR A 138 2.37 -1.06 7.89
CA THR A 138 3.76 -1.53 7.68
C THR A 138 4.84 -0.47 7.90
N ILE A 139 4.49 0.84 7.85
CA ILE A 139 5.47 1.94 7.91
C ILE A 139 5.27 2.90 9.10
N ILE A 140 4.21 2.75 9.89
CA ILE A 140 3.87 3.69 10.98
C ILE A 140 4.68 3.38 12.23
N GLU A 141 5.57 4.27 12.67
CA GLU A 141 6.31 4.09 13.93
C GLU A 141 5.47 4.49 15.14
N ALA A 142 4.81 5.63 15.05
CA ALA A 142 4.01 6.19 16.12
C ALA A 142 2.79 6.96 15.60
N LEU A 143 1.85 7.22 16.49
CA LEU A 143 0.76 8.16 16.26
C LEU A 143 1.03 9.45 17.03
N PRO A 144 0.58 10.61 16.51
CA PRO A 144 -0.29 10.82 15.34
C PRO A 144 0.38 10.51 13.99
N TYR A 145 -0.43 10.13 12.99
CA TYR A 145 0.06 9.76 11.65
C TYR A 145 0.58 10.98 10.87
N ASP A 146 1.90 11.17 10.94
CA ASP A 146 2.66 12.14 10.16
C ASP A 146 3.98 11.55 9.69
N ARG A 147 4.55 12.11 8.63
CA ARG A 147 5.79 11.63 8.00
C ARG A 147 6.94 11.38 8.98
N PRO A 148 7.23 12.25 9.98
CA PRO A 148 8.30 12.01 10.96
C PRO A 148 8.09 10.75 11.82
N ASN A 149 6.83 10.34 11.99
CA ASN A 149 6.43 9.15 12.74
C ASN A 149 6.24 7.93 11.83
N THR A 150 6.90 7.90 10.67
CA THR A 150 6.88 6.77 9.73
C THR A 150 8.29 6.48 9.22
N THR A 151 8.48 5.31 8.58
CA THR A 151 9.74 4.97 7.92
C THR A 151 10.08 5.93 6.76
N MET A 152 9.14 6.77 6.32
CA MET A 152 9.38 7.82 5.33
C MET A 152 10.14 9.04 5.88
N LYS A 153 10.38 9.12 7.20
CA LYS A 153 11.15 10.20 7.85
C LYS A 153 12.57 10.38 7.31
N HIS A 154 13.15 9.31 6.77
CA HIS A 154 14.50 9.32 6.19
C HIS A 154 14.58 9.96 4.80
N PHE A 155 13.42 10.24 4.19
CA PHE A 155 13.31 10.75 2.83
C PHE A 155 12.78 12.19 2.85
N THR A 156 13.66 13.17 2.71
CA THR A 156 13.23 14.59 2.64
C THR A 156 12.57 14.89 1.30
N MET A 157 11.35 15.43 1.30
CA MET A 157 10.64 15.76 0.06
C MET A 157 11.43 16.77 -0.79
N CYS A 158 11.56 16.50 -2.10
CA CYS A 158 12.06 17.50 -3.04
C CYS A 158 11.05 18.64 -3.24
N PRO A 159 11.45 19.79 -3.82
CA PRO A 159 10.56 20.95 -4.00
C PRO A 159 9.22 20.62 -4.68
N GLU A 160 9.23 19.79 -5.72
CA GLU A 160 8.00 19.38 -6.40
C GLU A 160 7.10 18.49 -5.54
N CYS A 161 7.67 17.55 -4.76
CA CYS A 161 6.88 16.73 -3.84
C CYS A 161 6.29 17.57 -2.69
N LEU A 162 7.03 18.58 -2.24
CA LEU A 162 6.56 19.51 -1.21
C LEU A 162 5.41 20.38 -1.74
N ARG A 163 5.53 20.88 -2.97
CA ARG A 163 4.46 21.62 -3.66
C ARG A 163 3.17 20.79 -3.74
N GLU A 164 3.25 19.54 -4.20
CA GLU A 164 2.08 18.63 -4.24
C GLU A 164 1.54 18.30 -2.83
N TYR A 165 2.40 18.31 -1.81
CA TYR A 165 2.00 18.04 -0.42
C TYR A 165 1.26 19.22 0.22
N GLU A 166 1.61 20.44 -0.16
CA GLU A 166 1.06 21.70 0.35
C GLU A 166 -0.11 22.24 -0.46
N ASP A 167 -0.24 21.86 -1.73
CA ASP A 167 -1.31 22.31 -2.64
C ASP A 167 -2.64 21.59 -2.35
N PRO A 168 -3.69 22.28 -1.85
CA PRO A 168 -4.99 21.66 -1.57
C PRO A 168 -5.73 21.10 -2.79
N ALA A 169 -5.39 21.57 -3.99
CA ALA A 169 -5.95 21.07 -5.24
C ALA A 169 -5.27 19.78 -5.72
N ASP A 170 -4.09 19.45 -5.19
CA ASP A 170 -3.38 18.23 -5.55
C ASP A 170 -3.94 17.02 -4.77
N ARG A 171 -4.04 15.87 -5.44
CA ARG A 171 -4.49 14.61 -4.83
C ARG A 171 -3.52 14.10 -3.75
N ARG A 172 -2.28 14.58 -3.75
CA ARG A 172 -1.23 14.28 -2.78
C ARG A 172 -1.14 15.30 -1.65
N PHE A 173 -2.09 16.23 -1.55
CA PHE A 173 -2.22 17.14 -0.41
C PHE A 173 -2.21 16.36 0.91
N HIS A 174 -1.23 16.63 1.78
CA HIS A 174 -0.96 15.89 3.02
C HIS A 174 -0.79 14.36 2.89
N ALA A 175 -0.40 13.84 1.72
CA ALA A 175 0.02 12.45 1.58
C ALA A 175 1.38 12.24 2.29
N GLN A 176 1.31 11.74 3.52
CA GLN A 176 2.51 11.52 4.36
C GLN A 176 3.61 10.67 3.67
N PRO A 177 3.30 9.62 2.90
CA PRO A 177 4.30 8.84 2.18
C PRO A 177 4.60 9.36 0.76
N ASN A 178 4.25 10.62 0.43
CA ASN A 178 4.55 11.20 -0.88
C ASN A 178 6.05 11.15 -1.18
N ALA A 179 6.39 10.73 -2.40
CA ALA A 179 7.75 10.64 -2.90
C ALA A 179 7.75 10.58 -4.44
N CYS A 180 8.94 10.72 -5.02
CA CYS A 180 9.20 10.55 -6.45
C CYS A 180 10.61 9.97 -6.66
N PRO A 181 11.04 9.67 -7.90
CA PRO A 181 12.37 9.12 -8.18
C PRO A 181 13.56 9.94 -7.64
N VAL A 182 13.36 11.24 -7.35
CA VAL A 182 14.41 12.14 -6.85
C VAL A 182 14.61 12.03 -5.34
N CYS A 183 13.53 12.05 -4.56
CA CYS A 183 13.60 12.11 -3.10
C CYS A 183 13.20 10.83 -2.38
N GLY A 184 12.66 9.87 -3.11
CA GLY A 184 12.05 8.69 -2.55
C GLY A 184 12.94 7.46 -2.48
N PRO A 185 12.37 6.34 -2.03
CA PRO A 185 13.06 5.07 -1.99
C PRO A 185 13.50 4.61 -3.38
N GLN A 186 14.56 3.81 -3.42
CA GLN A 186 15.16 3.28 -4.64
C GLN A 186 15.26 1.77 -4.56
N LEU A 187 15.12 1.11 -5.72
CA LEU A 187 15.36 -0.32 -5.85
C LEU A 187 16.85 -0.61 -6.03
N GLU A 188 17.27 -1.76 -5.53
CA GLU A 188 18.56 -2.36 -5.84
C GLU A 188 18.38 -3.86 -6.05
N LEU A 189 19.08 -4.43 -7.02
CA LEU A 189 19.18 -5.86 -7.20
C LEU A 189 20.51 -6.31 -6.59
N TRP A 190 20.46 -7.22 -5.64
CA TRP A 190 21.64 -7.78 -4.98
C TRP A 190 21.87 -9.23 -5.39
N ASP A 191 23.14 -9.61 -5.47
CA ASP A 191 23.55 -11.01 -5.57
C ASP A 191 23.38 -11.76 -4.23
N THR A 192 23.71 -13.05 -4.19
CA THR A 192 23.62 -13.88 -2.97
C THR A 192 24.61 -13.49 -1.85
N GLN A 193 25.58 -12.62 -2.14
CA GLN A 193 26.52 -12.07 -1.17
C GLN A 193 26.06 -10.70 -0.64
N GLY A 194 24.99 -10.12 -1.21
CA GLY A 194 24.48 -8.80 -0.86
C GLY A 194 25.12 -7.64 -1.61
N ASN A 195 25.86 -7.92 -2.70
CA ASN A 195 26.45 -6.85 -3.50
C ASN A 195 25.43 -6.31 -4.51
N PRO A 196 25.26 -4.98 -4.63
CA PRO A 196 24.36 -4.40 -5.62
C PRO A 196 24.91 -4.58 -7.04
N THR A 197 24.12 -5.21 -7.91
CA THR A 197 24.45 -5.45 -9.32
C THR A 197 23.71 -4.52 -10.27
N ALA A 198 22.55 -4.03 -9.88
CA ALA A 198 21.77 -3.04 -10.62
C ALA A 198 20.96 -2.15 -9.66
N GLN A 199 20.53 -0.97 -10.12
CA GLN A 199 19.76 -0.02 -9.31
C GLN A 199 18.56 0.54 -10.07
N LYS A 200 17.58 1.08 -9.35
CA LYS A 200 16.40 1.77 -9.90
C LYS A 200 15.63 0.90 -10.91
N ASP A 201 15.29 1.44 -12.08
CA ASP A 201 14.53 0.73 -13.11
C ASP A 201 15.32 -0.43 -13.74
N GLU A 202 16.65 -0.30 -13.83
CA GLU A 202 17.52 -1.37 -14.33
C GLU A 202 17.44 -2.60 -13.41
N ALA A 203 17.39 -2.40 -12.09
CA ALA A 203 17.19 -3.47 -11.13
C ALA A 203 15.87 -4.22 -11.37
N LEU A 204 14.80 -3.47 -11.66
CA LEU A 204 13.49 -4.06 -11.95
C LEU A 204 13.49 -4.87 -13.24
N GLN A 205 14.05 -4.31 -14.32
CA GLN A 205 14.16 -4.98 -15.62
C GLN A 205 15.03 -6.25 -15.54
N LEU A 206 16.18 -6.17 -14.87
CA LEU A 206 17.05 -7.33 -14.71
C LEU A 206 16.39 -8.41 -13.84
N THR A 207 15.64 -8.02 -12.80
CA THR A 207 14.85 -8.97 -12.00
C THR A 207 13.83 -9.72 -12.84
N ALA A 208 13.09 -9.01 -13.71
CA ALA A 208 12.14 -9.65 -14.62
C ALA A 208 12.84 -10.65 -15.56
N GLN A 209 14.00 -10.29 -16.11
CA GLN A 209 14.80 -11.19 -16.95
C GLN A 209 15.26 -12.42 -16.18
N LYS A 210 15.69 -12.28 -14.92
CA LYS A 210 16.10 -13.42 -14.08
C LYS A 210 14.96 -14.39 -13.78
N ILE A 211 13.78 -13.87 -13.46
CA ILE A 211 12.59 -14.70 -13.27
C ILE A 211 12.23 -15.45 -14.56
N LEU A 212 12.30 -14.79 -15.72
CA LEU A 212 12.06 -15.41 -17.03
C LEU A 212 13.13 -16.44 -17.42
N GLN A 213 14.34 -16.34 -16.87
CA GLN A 213 15.41 -17.33 -17.02
C GLN A 213 15.22 -18.55 -16.11
N GLY A 214 14.16 -18.58 -15.28
CA GLY A 214 13.86 -19.69 -14.35
C GLY A 214 14.55 -19.57 -12.99
N GLU A 215 15.16 -18.43 -12.69
CA GLU A 215 15.78 -18.16 -11.39
C GLU A 215 14.74 -17.72 -10.35
N ILE A 216 15.04 -17.93 -9.07
CA ILE A 216 14.16 -17.55 -7.94
C ILE A 216 14.66 -16.23 -7.37
N VAL A 217 13.80 -15.23 -7.29
CA VAL A 217 14.17 -13.90 -6.77
C VAL A 217 13.39 -13.60 -5.50
N ALA A 218 14.09 -13.21 -4.44
CA ALA A 218 13.49 -12.64 -3.24
C ALA A 218 13.17 -11.16 -3.49
N VAL A 219 11.90 -10.79 -3.55
CA VAL A 219 11.42 -9.43 -3.82
C VAL A 219 10.93 -8.80 -2.52
N LYS A 220 11.53 -7.68 -2.10
CA LYS A 220 11.07 -6.89 -0.96
C LYS A 220 9.76 -6.20 -1.34
N GLY A 221 8.66 -6.69 -0.79
CA GLY A 221 7.31 -6.18 -1.01
C GLY A 221 6.94 -5.10 -0.01
N LEU A 222 5.64 -5.04 0.33
CA LEU A 222 5.11 -4.05 1.25
C LEU A 222 5.20 -4.49 2.72
N GLY A 223 4.78 -5.72 3.01
CA GLY A 223 4.75 -6.31 4.36
C GLY A 223 5.89 -7.28 4.65
N GLY A 224 6.78 -7.52 3.70
CA GLY A 224 7.93 -8.41 3.83
C GLY A 224 8.43 -8.87 2.47
N PHE A 225 9.32 -9.86 2.46
CA PHE A 225 9.86 -10.44 1.23
C PHE A 225 8.94 -11.50 0.62
N HIS A 226 8.84 -11.55 -0.70
CA HIS A 226 8.30 -12.69 -1.45
C HIS A 226 9.40 -13.46 -2.13
N LEU A 227 9.29 -14.79 -2.18
CA LEU A 227 10.05 -15.61 -3.13
C LEU A 227 9.24 -15.73 -4.42
N VAL A 228 9.84 -15.28 -5.52
CA VAL A 228 9.18 -15.12 -6.81
C VAL A 228 9.87 -15.95 -7.90
N CYS A 229 9.10 -16.72 -8.66
CA CYS A 229 9.55 -17.43 -9.86
C CYS A 229 8.40 -17.56 -10.88
N ASP A 230 8.71 -17.85 -12.15
CA ASP A 230 7.69 -18.06 -13.20
C ASP A 230 6.77 -19.25 -12.83
N ALA A 231 5.45 -19.02 -12.74
CA ALA A 231 4.49 -20.07 -12.36
C ALA A 231 4.19 -21.05 -13.50
N THR A 232 4.63 -20.75 -14.72
CA THR A 232 4.52 -21.61 -15.91
C THR A 232 5.77 -22.48 -16.11
N ASN A 233 6.85 -22.21 -15.37
CA ASN A 233 8.09 -22.98 -15.42
C ASN A 233 8.12 -24.05 -14.32
N GLU A 234 7.84 -25.29 -14.68
CA GLU A 234 7.77 -26.42 -13.75
C GLU A 234 9.09 -26.67 -13.01
N GLU A 235 10.23 -26.50 -13.68
CA GLU A 235 11.55 -26.68 -13.07
C GLU A 235 11.84 -25.62 -12.00
N ALA A 236 11.55 -24.34 -12.30
CA ALA A 236 11.72 -23.25 -11.34
C ALA A 236 10.85 -23.45 -10.09
N VAL A 237 9.59 -23.85 -10.27
CA VAL A 237 8.68 -24.17 -9.16
C VAL A 237 9.19 -25.37 -8.36
N GLN A 238 9.76 -26.38 -9.01
CA GLN A 238 10.33 -27.55 -8.34
C GLN A 238 11.57 -27.18 -7.50
N GLN A 239 12.45 -26.33 -8.04
CA GLN A 239 13.60 -25.81 -7.30
C GLN A 239 13.16 -25.02 -6.07
N LEU A 240 12.14 -24.16 -6.22
CA LEU A 240 11.58 -23.40 -5.10
C LEU A 240 11.03 -24.31 -4.00
N ARG A 241 10.29 -25.37 -4.36
CA ARG A 241 9.80 -26.36 -3.37
C ARG A 241 10.92 -27.05 -2.63
N HIS A 242 11.94 -27.51 -3.36
CA HIS A 242 13.06 -28.22 -2.79
C HIS A 242 13.83 -27.33 -1.79
N ARG A 243 14.20 -26.13 -2.22
CA ARG A 243 14.97 -25.18 -1.40
C ARG A 243 14.17 -24.66 -0.20
N LYS A 244 12.87 -24.40 -0.35
CA LYS A 244 11.97 -23.97 0.73
C LYS A 244 11.51 -25.12 1.65
N ARG A 245 11.83 -26.38 1.32
CA ARG A 245 11.37 -27.60 2.02
C ARG A 245 9.84 -27.65 2.15
N ARG A 246 9.15 -27.33 1.06
CA ARG A 246 7.68 -27.26 1.00
C ARG A 246 7.16 -28.18 -0.10
N GLU A 247 6.95 -29.44 0.26
CA GLU A 247 6.66 -30.52 -0.70
C GLU A 247 5.28 -30.33 -1.38
N GLU A 248 4.18 -30.32 -0.62
CA GLU A 248 2.84 -30.37 -1.23
C GLU A 248 2.01 -29.10 -1.05
N LYS A 249 2.30 -28.29 -0.01
CA LYS A 249 1.46 -27.13 0.31
C LYS A 249 1.40 -26.16 -0.88
N PRO A 250 0.20 -25.78 -1.38
CA PRO A 250 0.05 -24.95 -2.57
C PRO A 250 0.78 -23.61 -2.45
N PHE A 251 1.26 -23.10 -3.58
CA PHE A 251 1.75 -21.73 -3.69
C PHE A 251 0.64 -20.77 -4.12
N ALA A 252 0.78 -19.53 -3.68
CA ALA A 252 -0.02 -18.43 -4.20
C ALA A 252 0.62 -17.92 -5.50
N VAL A 253 -0.22 -17.55 -6.46
CA VAL A 253 0.19 -17.08 -7.79
C VAL A 253 -0.33 -15.67 -7.99
N MET A 254 0.57 -14.74 -8.26
CA MET A 254 0.23 -13.37 -8.61
C MET A 254 0.10 -13.26 -10.13
N PHE A 255 -1.03 -12.73 -10.59
CA PHE A 255 -1.32 -12.54 -12.01
C PHE A 255 -1.16 -11.06 -12.40
N PRO A 256 -0.64 -10.74 -13.60
CA PRO A 256 -0.46 -9.35 -14.02
C PRO A 256 -1.75 -8.51 -14.01
N ASN A 257 -2.89 -9.12 -14.35
CA ASN A 257 -4.18 -8.46 -14.38
C ASN A 257 -5.32 -9.47 -14.33
N LEU A 258 -6.53 -8.98 -14.05
CA LEU A 258 -7.72 -9.82 -13.97
C LEU A 258 -8.07 -10.51 -15.30
N LYS A 259 -7.81 -9.85 -16.44
CA LYS A 259 -8.11 -10.43 -17.75
C LYS A 259 -7.35 -11.74 -17.93
N MET A 260 -6.04 -11.73 -17.67
CA MET A 260 -5.23 -12.94 -17.67
C MET A 260 -5.75 -13.95 -16.65
N LEU A 261 -5.99 -13.54 -15.40
CA LEU A 261 -6.48 -14.47 -14.36
C LEU A 261 -7.77 -15.22 -14.75
N LYS A 262 -8.68 -14.58 -15.51
CA LYS A 262 -9.91 -15.21 -16.03
C LYS A 262 -9.64 -16.32 -17.06
N ASP A 263 -8.50 -16.31 -17.72
CA ASP A 263 -8.09 -17.38 -18.63
C ASP A 263 -7.61 -18.63 -17.86
N TYR A 264 -7.23 -18.48 -16.58
CA TYR A 264 -6.67 -19.54 -15.75
C TYR A 264 -7.61 -20.11 -14.70
N CYS A 265 -8.59 -19.32 -14.25
CA CYS A 265 -9.49 -19.67 -13.16
C CYS A 265 -10.93 -19.34 -13.52
N LEU A 266 -11.87 -20.07 -12.91
CA LEU A 266 -13.28 -19.71 -12.91
C LEU A 266 -13.50 -18.69 -11.79
N ILE A 267 -14.11 -17.55 -12.12
CA ILE A 267 -14.25 -16.41 -11.22
C ILE A 267 -15.69 -15.93 -11.21
N SER A 268 -16.34 -16.02 -10.06
CA SER A 268 -17.65 -15.45 -9.79
C SER A 268 -17.58 -13.92 -9.60
N PRO A 269 -18.70 -13.20 -9.71
CA PRO A 269 -18.73 -11.76 -9.45
C PRO A 269 -18.27 -11.37 -8.03
N LEU A 270 -18.52 -12.23 -7.02
CA LEU A 270 -18.09 -11.97 -5.65
C LEU A 270 -16.58 -12.11 -5.48
N GLU A 271 -15.99 -13.14 -6.08
CA GLU A 271 -14.54 -13.35 -6.10
C GLU A 271 -13.83 -12.23 -6.87
N GLU A 272 -14.37 -11.78 -8.01
CA GLU A 272 -13.83 -10.63 -8.76
C GLU A 272 -13.84 -9.36 -7.90
N ARG A 273 -14.91 -9.11 -7.16
CA ARG A 273 -14.99 -7.96 -6.24
C ARG A 273 -13.93 -8.03 -5.15
N LEU A 274 -13.65 -9.22 -4.63
CA LEU A 274 -12.64 -9.43 -3.60
C LEU A 274 -11.22 -9.26 -4.15
N LEU A 275 -10.92 -9.79 -5.34
CA LEU A 275 -9.64 -9.60 -6.02
C LEU A 275 -9.32 -8.12 -6.29
N ARG A 276 -10.35 -7.32 -6.59
CA ARG A 276 -10.26 -5.87 -6.84
C ARG A 276 -10.39 -5.03 -5.57
N SER A 277 -10.54 -5.64 -4.40
CA SER A 277 -10.65 -4.91 -3.14
C SER A 277 -9.32 -4.21 -2.83
N PRO A 278 -9.33 -3.10 -2.07
CA PRO A 278 -8.11 -2.43 -1.63
C PRO A 278 -7.17 -3.33 -0.81
N GLU A 279 -7.69 -4.36 -0.14
CA GLU A 279 -6.90 -5.36 0.59
C GLU A 279 -6.17 -6.32 -0.35
N CYS A 280 -6.67 -6.48 -1.59
CA CYS A 280 -6.12 -7.35 -2.64
C CYS A 280 -5.63 -8.72 -2.14
N PRO A 281 -6.49 -9.51 -1.47
CA PRO A 281 -6.08 -10.77 -0.85
C PRO A 281 -5.81 -11.86 -1.89
N ILE A 282 -5.15 -12.93 -1.44
CA ILE A 282 -5.12 -14.23 -2.10
C ILE A 282 -6.52 -14.84 -2.02
N VAL A 283 -7.14 -15.07 -3.17
CA VAL A 283 -8.44 -15.71 -3.29
C VAL A 283 -8.26 -17.13 -3.79
N LEU A 284 -8.90 -18.10 -3.12
CA LEU A 284 -8.91 -19.50 -3.55
C LEU A 284 -9.93 -19.70 -4.68
N LEU A 285 -9.45 -19.73 -5.93
CA LEU A 285 -10.28 -19.84 -7.13
C LEU A 285 -10.22 -21.24 -7.72
N LYS A 286 -11.31 -21.68 -8.36
CA LYS A 286 -11.33 -22.98 -9.05
C LYS A 286 -10.52 -22.89 -10.36
N ARG A 287 -9.56 -23.79 -10.52
CA ARG A 287 -8.69 -23.83 -11.71
C ARG A 287 -9.46 -24.21 -12.97
N GLN A 288 -9.09 -23.60 -14.09
CA GLN A 288 -9.48 -24.10 -15.40
C GLN A 288 -8.53 -25.23 -15.83
N PRO A 289 -9.04 -26.30 -16.46
CA PRO A 289 -8.22 -27.37 -17.00
C PRO A 289 -7.44 -26.89 -18.23
N GLY A 290 -6.28 -27.51 -18.50
CA GLY A 290 -5.51 -27.26 -19.72
C GLY A 290 -4.76 -25.93 -19.76
N THR A 291 -4.51 -25.32 -18.60
CA THR A 291 -3.66 -24.13 -18.47
C THR A 291 -2.19 -24.50 -18.43
N ASP A 292 -1.31 -23.54 -18.71
CA ASP A 292 0.16 -23.69 -18.67
C ASP A 292 0.76 -23.41 -17.28
N ILE A 293 -0.05 -23.22 -16.24
CA ILE A 293 0.44 -23.19 -14.85
C ILE A 293 1.01 -24.55 -14.49
N ALA A 294 2.26 -24.58 -14.04
CA ALA A 294 2.93 -25.82 -13.68
C ALA A 294 2.13 -26.60 -12.63
N ASN A 295 1.98 -27.91 -12.84
CA ASN A 295 1.14 -28.76 -11.99
C ASN A 295 1.63 -28.78 -10.53
N ASN A 296 2.95 -28.68 -10.35
CA ASN A 296 3.58 -28.60 -9.04
C ASN A 296 3.34 -27.26 -8.32
N VAL A 297 2.67 -26.25 -8.88
CA VAL A 297 2.24 -25.06 -8.11
C VAL A 297 1.22 -25.42 -7.03
N ALA A 298 0.28 -26.29 -7.36
CA ALA A 298 -0.74 -26.78 -6.44
C ALA A 298 -1.06 -28.27 -6.75
N PRO A 299 -0.19 -29.21 -6.35
CA PRO A 299 -0.30 -30.63 -6.69
C PRO A 299 -1.64 -31.21 -6.23
N GLY A 300 -2.39 -31.83 -7.15
CA GLY A 300 -3.66 -32.48 -6.84
C GLY A 300 -4.79 -31.56 -6.33
N ASN A 301 -4.59 -30.24 -6.30
CA ASN A 301 -5.57 -29.31 -5.78
C ASN A 301 -6.39 -28.66 -6.92
N PRO A 302 -7.73 -28.79 -6.92
CA PRO A 302 -8.58 -28.14 -7.91
C PRO A 302 -8.67 -26.62 -7.75
N TYR A 303 -8.17 -26.07 -6.64
CA TYR A 303 -8.11 -24.64 -6.36
C TYR A 303 -6.70 -24.09 -6.52
N LEU A 304 -6.61 -22.84 -6.95
CA LEU A 304 -5.39 -22.04 -7.00
C LEU A 304 -5.57 -20.83 -6.08
N GLY A 305 -4.60 -20.57 -5.21
CA GLY A 305 -4.53 -19.29 -4.52
C GLY A 305 -4.03 -18.25 -5.50
N ALA A 306 -4.88 -17.34 -5.91
CA ALA A 306 -4.56 -16.33 -6.92
C ALA A 306 -4.87 -14.92 -6.40
N PHE A 307 -4.05 -13.96 -6.81
CA PHE A 307 -4.21 -12.55 -6.46
C PHE A 307 -3.63 -11.64 -7.54
N LEU A 308 -3.92 -10.36 -7.41
CA LEU A 308 -3.48 -9.31 -8.33
C LEU A 308 -2.30 -8.53 -7.71
N PRO A 309 -1.56 -7.76 -8.51
CA PRO A 309 -0.49 -6.92 -7.99
C PRO A 309 -1.13 -5.81 -7.15
N TYR A 310 -0.57 -5.56 -5.97
CA TYR A 310 -1.11 -4.55 -5.05
C TYR A 310 -0.17 -3.37 -4.79
N THR A 311 1.11 -3.46 -5.17
CA THR A 311 2.07 -2.34 -5.10
C THR A 311 2.48 -1.88 -6.50
N PRO A 312 2.96 -0.63 -6.67
CA PRO A 312 3.48 -0.20 -7.95
C PRO A 312 4.67 -1.04 -8.41
N LEU A 313 5.52 -1.50 -7.48
CA LEU A 313 6.58 -2.47 -7.74
C LEU A 313 6.04 -3.76 -8.39
N HIS A 314 5.01 -4.38 -7.79
CA HIS A 314 4.41 -5.60 -8.33
C HIS A 314 3.78 -5.36 -9.71
N HIS A 315 3.10 -4.24 -9.91
CA HIS A 315 2.51 -3.88 -11.21
C HIS A 315 3.58 -3.74 -12.30
N LEU A 316 4.67 -3.01 -12.02
CA LEU A 316 5.75 -2.81 -12.97
C LEU A 316 6.48 -4.12 -13.26
N LEU A 317 6.81 -4.90 -12.23
CA LEU A 317 7.49 -6.19 -12.39
C LEU A 317 6.67 -7.17 -13.24
N LEU A 318 5.37 -7.31 -12.98
CA LEU A 318 4.50 -8.20 -13.75
C LEU A 318 4.20 -7.67 -15.16
N ALA A 319 4.27 -6.36 -15.38
CA ALA A 319 4.19 -5.79 -16.73
C ALA A 319 5.43 -6.15 -17.57
N GLU A 320 6.62 -6.18 -16.98
CA GLU A 320 7.85 -6.65 -17.66
C GLU A 320 7.84 -8.17 -17.89
N ILE A 321 7.38 -8.95 -16.92
CA ILE A 321 7.37 -10.42 -17.02
C ILE A 321 6.31 -10.92 -18.00
N GLY A 322 5.11 -10.31 -17.99
CA GLY A 322 4.01 -10.69 -18.89
C GLY A 322 3.42 -12.09 -18.64
N ARG A 323 3.70 -12.71 -17.50
CA ARG A 323 3.28 -14.07 -17.11
C ARG A 323 2.86 -14.14 -15.64
N PRO A 324 2.05 -15.13 -15.23
CA PRO A 324 1.80 -15.38 -13.81
C PRO A 324 3.08 -15.84 -13.10
N VAL A 325 3.27 -15.37 -11.86
CA VAL A 325 4.43 -15.74 -11.04
C VAL A 325 3.96 -16.36 -9.73
N VAL A 326 4.70 -17.35 -9.24
CA VAL A 326 4.56 -17.76 -7.84
C VAL A 326 5.05 -16.59 -6.99
N ALA A 327 4.27 -16.21 -5.99
CA ALA A 327 4.65 -15.20 -5.00
C ALA A 327 4.27 -15.73 -3.62
N THR A 328 5.24 -16.28 -2.91
CA THR A 328 5.06 -16.87 -1.58
C THR A 328 5.91 -16.13 -0.55
N SER A 329 5.51 -16.16 0.71
CA SER A 329 6.25 -15.54 1.81
C SER A 329 7.74 -15.92 1.82
N GLY A 330 8.61 -14.93 1.98
CA GLY A 330 10.06 -15.04 2.02
C GLY A 330 10.53 -15.45 3.40
N ASN A 331 10.30 -16.71 3.75
CA ASN A 331 10.75 -17.34 4.99
C ASN A 331 11.02 -18.82 4.76
N LEU A 332 11.87 -19.39 5.62
CA LEU A 332 11.93 -20.83 5.82
C LEU A 332 10.63 -21.27 6.50
N SER A 333 10.11 -22.46 6.16
CA SER A 333 8.79 -22.94 6.62
C SER A 333 8.54 -22.65 8.11
N ASP A 334 7.37 -22.07 8.41
CA ASP A 334 6.85 -21.80 9.76
C ASP A 334 7.53 -20.66 10.56
N GLU A 335 8.46 -19.92 9.94
CA GLU A 335 9.00 -18.67 10.51
C GLU A 335 8.24 -17.41 10.02
N PRO A 336 8.31 -16.27 10.75
CA PRO A 336 7.79 -15.00 10.27
C PRO A 336 8.49 -14.55 8.97
N ILE A 337 7.76 -13.86 8.10
CA ILE A 337 8.31 -13.25 6.88
C ILE A 337 9.44 -12.27 7.20
N CYS A 338 10.54 -12.33 6.44
CA CYS A 338 11.64 -11.37 6.58
C CYS A 338 11.16 -9.97 6.20
N ILE A 339 11.61 -8.95 6.93
CA ILE A 339 11.29 -7.53 6.64
C ILE A 339 12.55 -6.68 6.42
N ASP A 340 13.69 -7.16 6.91
CA ASP A 340 15.01 -6.54 6.75
C ASP A 340 15.82 -7.22 5.65
N GLU A 341 16.58 -6.42 4.91
CA GLU A 341 17.38 -6.86 3.76
C GLU A 341 18.53 -7.79 4.16
N HIS A 342 19.21 -7.50 5.27
CA HIS A 342 20.32 -8.32 5.75
C HIS A 342 19.80 -9.62 6.35
N GLU A 343 18.69 -9.56 7.10
CA GLU A 343 17.99 -10.74 7.57
C GLU A 343 17.56 -11.65 6.39
N ALA A 344 17.00 -11.06 5.32
CA ALA A 344 16.60 -11.80 4.13
C ALA A 344 17.81 -12.47 3.45
N LEU A 345 18.95 -11.77 3.32
CA LEU A 345 20.18 -12.34 2.77
C LEU A 345 20.70 -13.54 3.56
N GLU A 346 20.55 -13.54 4.89
CA GLU A 346 20.97 -14.64 5.75
C GLU A 346 19.98 -15.82 5.68
N ARG A 347 18.70 -15.55 5.90
CA ARG A 347 17.65 -16.57 6.03
C ARG A 347 17.23 -17.19 4.70
N LEU A 348 17.28 -16.43 3.60
CA LEU A 348 16.89 -16.90 2.27
C LEU A 348 18.10 -17.32 1.43
N ARG A 349 19.30 -17.34 2.02
CA ARG A 349 20.52 -17.86 1.38
C ARG A 349 20.30 -19.32 0.99
N GLY A 350 20.59 -19.64 -0.27
CA GLY A 350 20.38 -20.99 -0.82
C GLY A 350 18.93 -21.29 -1.19
N ILE A 351 18.00 -20.33 -1.01
CA ILE A 351 16.65 -20.39 -1.57
C ILE A 351 16.56 -19.49 -2.79
N ALA A 352 16.78 -18.18 -2.60
CA ALA A 352 16.78 -17.20 -3.68
C ALA A 352 18.16 -17.11 -4.34
N ASP A 353 18.14 -16.94 -5.66
CA ASP A 353 19.32 -16.68 -6.49
C ASP A 353 19.66 -15.18 -6.52
N TRP A 354 18.66 -14.31 -6.32
CA TRP A 354 18.80 -12.85 -6.29
C TRP A 354 17.86 -12.19 -5.27
N PHE A 355 18.17 -10.95 -4.92
CA PHE A 355 17.39 -10.16 -3.97
C PHE A 355 17.06 -8.79 -4.57
N LEU A 356 15.80 -8.56 -4.94
CA LEU A 356 15.32 -7.23 -5.31
C LEU A 356 14.86 -6.51 -4.04
N VAL A 357 15.68 -5.58 -3.56
CA VAL A 357 15.46 -4.86 -2.31
C VAL A 357 15.15 -3.39 -2.53
N HIS A 358 14.81 -2.68 -1.45
CA HIS A 358 14.67 -1.23 -1.46
C HIS A 358 14.96 -0.59 -0.12
N ASN A 359 15.50 0.62 -0.15
CA ASN A 359 15.92 1.34 1.05
C ASN A 359 14.78 1.93 1.91
N ARG A 360 13.50 1.64 1.64
CA ARG A 360 12.40 1.93 2.58
C ARG A 360 12.29 0.81 3.62
N PRO A 361 12.51 1.08 4.92
CA PRO A 361 12.31 0.07 5.95
C PRO A 361 10.85 -0.39 6.04
N ILE A 362 10.66 -1.68 6.31
CA ILE A 362 9.37 -2.26 6.69
C ILE A 362 9.44 -2.44 8.21
N LEU A 363 8.56 -1.78 8.96
CA LEU A 363 8.62 -1.78 10.41
C LEU A 363 7.85 -2.95 11.02
N ARG A 364 6.75 -3.33 10.39
CA ARG A 364 5.90 -4.44 10.82
C ARG A 364 5.69 -5.38 9.66
N HIS A 365 5.86 -6.66 9.92
CA HIS A 365 5.52 -7.67 8.95
C HIS A 365 4.00 -7.69 8.72
N ALA A 366 3.61 -8.00 7.50
CA ALA A 366 2.23 -8.26 7.13
C ALA A 366 2.22 -9.33 6.04
N ASP A 367 1.69 -10.51 6.37
CA ASP A 367 1.46 -11.57 5.39
C ASP A 367 0.26 -11.23 4.49
N ASP A 368 0.29 -11.72 3.26
CA ASP A 368 -0.83 -11.58 2.35
C ASP A 368 -2.05 -12.33 2.92
N SER A 369 -3.17 -11.61 3.05
CA SER A 369 -4.42 -12.20 3.53
C SER A 369 -4.94 -13.26 2.55
N ILE A 370 -5.46 -14.37 3.07
CA ILE A 370 -6.09 -15.43 2.27
C ILE A 370 -7.58 -15.46 2.55
N ALA A 371 -8.39 -15.50 1.49
CA ALA A 371 -9.84 -15.53 1.58
C ALA A 371 -10.45 -16.56 0.63
N ARG A 372 -11.63 -17.06 1.01
CA ARG A 372 -12.45 -17.97 0.21
C ARG A 372 -13.92 -17.60 0.43
N ILE A 373 -14.70 -17.64 -0.64
CA ILE A 373 -16.14 -17.38 -0.63
C ILE A 373 -16.89 -18.67 -0.96
#